data_AF-A0A1V4SSY8-F1
#
_entry.id   AF-A0A1V4SSY8-F1
#
_cell.length_a   1.000
_cell.length_b   1.000
_cell.length_c   1.000
_cell.angle_alpha   90.00
_cell.angle_beta   90.00
_cell.angle_gamma   90.00
#
_symmetry.space_group_name_H-M   'P 1'
#
loop_
_entity.id
_entity.type
_entity.pdbx_description
1 polymer ?
#
loop_
_entity_poly.entity_id
_entity_poly.type
_entity_poly.pdbx_seq_one_letter_code
_entity_poly.pdbx_strand_id
1 'polypeptide(L)'
;MKITEETIPLIEKALDIKLYPGQTEYLFHDGPYWFGGRQSGKTLAYSVKLALSEGEPLNMEEPINFCDSPHIIKYSLWFRSFFLQIWQQLKASGLPVRGLIF
;
A
#
# COMPACT_ATOMS: atom_id res chain seq x y z
N MET A 1 8.95 -4.09 -6.78
CA MET A 1 8.51 -4.85 -7.97
C MET A 1 7.45 -4.08 -8.73
N LYS A 2 7.36 -4.28 -10.05
CA LYS A 2 6.20 -3.83 -10.83
C LYS A 2 5.01 -4.76 -10.56
N ILE A 3 3.86 -4.20 -10.20
CA ILE A 3 2.62 -4.97 -10.01
C ILE A 3 2.03 -5.27 -11.39
N THR A 4 1.71 -6.55 -11.64
CA THR A 4 1.12 -7.06 -12.89
C THR A 4 -0.21 -7.75 -12.61
N GLU A 5 -0.97 -8.07 -13.67
CA GLU A 5 -2.23 -8.84 -13.55
C GLU A 5 -2.04 -10.15 -12.79
N GLU A 6 -0.91 -10.84 -12.99
CA GLU A 6 -0.55 -12.07 -12.28
C GLU A 6 -0.29 -11.85 -10.78
N THR A 7 0.08 -10.63 -10.39
CA THR A 7 0.33 -10.27 -8.99
C THR A 7 -0.98 -10.02 -8.23
N ILE A 8 -2.06 -9.63 -8.93
CA ILE A 8 -3.34 -9.27 -8.29
C ILE A 8 -3.94 -10.44 -7.50
N PRO A 9 -4.07 -11.67 -8.04
CA PRO A 9 -4.57 -12.80 -7.26
C PRO A 9 -3.74 -13.11 -6.01
N LEU A 10 -2.42 -12.86 -6.05
CA LEU A 10 -1.54 -13.06 -4.91
C LEU A 10 -1.79 -12.02 -3.81
N ILE A 11 -1.99 -10.76 -4.19
CA ILE A 11 -2.33 -9.67 -3.28
C ILE A 11 -3.71 -9.91 -2.64
N GLU A 12 -4.71 -10.23 -3.45
CA GLU A 12 -6.07 -10.53 -2.99
C GLU A 12 -6.08 -11.70 -2.00
N LYS A 13 -5.34 -12.77 -2.32
CA LYS A 13 -5.17 -13.92 -1.42
C LYS A 13 -4.43 -13.56 -0.13
N ALA A 14 -3.37 -12.75 -0.22
CA ALA A 14 -2.58 -12.35 0.94
C ALA A 14 -3.37 -11.51 1.94
N LEU A 15 -4.29 -10.69 1.43
CA LEU A 15 -5.10 -9.75 2.22
C LEU A 15 -6.51 -10.27 2.52
N ASP A 16 -6.87 -11.45 2.01
CA ASP A 16 -8.22 -12.05 2.10
C ASP A 16 -9.35 -11.09 1.69
N ILE A 17 -9.14 -10.41 0.55
CA ILE A 17 -10.09 -9.43 -0.02
C ILE A 17 -10.17 -9.57 -1.53
N LYS A 18 -11.21 -8.96 -2.12
CA LYS A 18 -11.26 -8.64 -3.54
C LYS A 18 -10.97 -7.16 -3.78
N LEU A 19 -10.03 -6.87 -4.67
CA LEU A 19 -9.73 -5.51 -5.08
C LEU A 19 -10.79 -5.05 -6.08
N TYR A 20 -11.24 -3.80 -5.93
CA TYR A 20 -12.11 -3.18 -6.90
C TYR A 20 -11.35 -2.88 -8.20
N PRO A 21 -12.04 -2.84 -9.36
CA PRO A 21 -11.39 -2.54 -10.64
C PRO A 21 -10.52 -1.28 -10.62
N GLY A 22 -11.02 -0.19 -10.01
CA GLY A 22 -10.26 1.06 -9.89
C GLY A 22 -9.03 0.98 -8.97
N GLN A 23 -9.02 0.07 -7.98
CA GLN A 23 -7.84 -0.19 -7.17
C GLN A 23 -6.80 -0.96 -7.99
N THR A 24 -7.23 -2.00 -8.70
CA THR A 24 -6.36 -2.79 -9.58
C THR A 24 -5.72 -1.94 -10.67
N GLU A 25 -6.50 -1.09 -11.34
CA GLU A 25 -5.99 -0.16 -12.35
C GLU A 25 -4.96 0.82 -11.76
N TYR A 26 -5.22 1.36 -10.57
CA TYR A 26 -4.27 2.21 -9.88
C TYR A 26 -2.94 1.51 -9.54
N LEU A 27 -2.96 0.20 -9.29
CA LEU A 27 -1.75 -0.56 -9.01
C LEU A 27 -0.88 -0.77 -10.27
N PHE A 28 -1.48 -0.79 -11.46
CA PHE A 28 -0.75 -1.01 -12.72
C PHE A 28 -0.07 0.23 -13.30
N HIS A 29 -0.61 1.41 -13.01
CA HIS A 29 -0.18 2.65 -13.65
C HIS A 29 0.49 3.62 -12.69
N ASP A 30 1.51 4.32 -13.16
CA ASP A 30 2.04 5.47 -12.43
C ASP A 30 1.09 6.66 -12.62
N GLY A 31 0.59 7.19 -11.50
CA GLY A 31 -0.39 8.26 -11.53
C GLY A 31 -1.20 8.37 -10.23
N PRO A 32 -1.97 9.45 -10.08
CA PRO A 32 -2.84 9.63 -8.93
C PRO A 32 -4.01 8.63 -8.97
N TYR A 33 -4.47 8.24 -7.78
CA TYR A 33 -5.69 7.45 -7.64
C TYR A 33 -6.90 8.31 -8.07
N TRP A 34 -7.58 7.91 -9.15
CA TRP A 34 -8.65 8.68 -9.77
C TRP A 34 -10.06 8.11 -9.51
N PHE A 35 -10.17 6.87 -9.01
CA PHE A 35 -11.45 6.16 -8.91
C PHE A 35 -12.19 6.42 -7.58
N GLY A 36 -13.17 7.35 -7.59
CA GLY A 36 -14.07 7.56 -6.45
C GLY A 36 -13.56 8.53 -5.38
N GLY A 37 -14.22 8.53 -4.20
CA GLY A 37 -14.00 9.49 -3.10
C GLY A 37 -13.58 8.85 -1.78
N ARG A 38 -14.01 9.41 -0.64
CA ARG A 38 -13.84 8.77 0.67
C ARG A 38 -14.45 7.36 0.66
N GLN A 39 -13.86 6.46 1.44
CA GLN A 39 -14.32 5.05 1.56
C GLN A 39 -14.23 4.23 0.26
N SER A 40 -13.45 4.68 -0.73
CA SER A 40 -13.17 3.93 -1.98
C SER A 40 -12.08 2.86 -1.85
N GLY A 41 -11.43 2.75 -0.69
CA GLY A 41 -10.26 1.88 -0.51
C GLY A 41 -8.97 2.44 -1.11
N LYS A 42 -8.89 3.75 -1.37
CA LYS A 42 -7.66 4.42 -1.84
C LYS A 42 -6.45 4.15 -0.93
N THR A 43 -6.59 4.31 0.38
CA THR A 43 -5.49 4.12 1.35
C THR A 43 -4.97 2.69 1.35
N LEU A 44 -5.86 1.70 1.18
CA LEU A 44 -5.51 0.29 1.01
C LEU A 44 -4.66 0.10 -0.24
N ALA A 45 -5.14 0.58 -1.39
CA ALA A 45 -4.43 0.46 -2.67
C ALA A 45 -3.08 1.18 -2.64
N TYR A 46 -3.02 2.38 -2.05
CA TYR A 46 -1.76 3.10 -1.82
C TYR A 46 -0.78 2.31 -0.96
N SER A 47 -1.24 1.73 0.14
CA SER A 47 -0.40 0.93 1.04
C SER A 47 0.16 -0.32 0.36
N VAL A 48 -0.64 -1.01 -0.45
CA VAL A 48 -0.18 -2.15 -1.28
C VAL A 48 0.89 -1.70 -2.26
N LYS A 49 0.62 -0.62 -3.00
CA LYS A 49 1.56 -0.06 -3.98
C LYS A 49 2.88 0.34 -3.33
N LEU A 50 2.82 1.02 -2.19
CA LEU A 50 4.00 1.43 -1.43
C LEU A 50 4.77 0.22 -0.89
N ALA A 51 4.08 -0.78 -0.34
CA ALA A 51 4.72 -1.97 0.21
C ALA A 51 5.43 -2.80 -0.86
N LEU A 52 4.89 -2.89 -2.08
CA LEU A 52 5.49 -3.64 -3.19
C LEU A 52 6.39 -2.78 -4.08
N SER A 53 6.50 -1.47 -3.81
CA SER A 53 7.35 -0.56 -4.57
C SER A 53 8.84 -0.88 -4.40
N GLU A 54 9.64 -0.44 -5.37
CA GLU A 54 11.09 -0.43 -5.25
C GLU A 54 11.56 0.85 -4.53
N GLY A 55 12.76 0.81 -3.96
CA GLY A 55 13.41 1.96 -3.33
C GLY A 55 13.92 1.69 -1.93
N GLU A 56 14.52 2.73 -1.33
CA GLU A 56 15.12 2.69 0.00
C GLU A 56 14.14 2.25 1.09
N PRO A 57 14.58 1.54 2.14
CA PRO A 57 13.69 1.18 3.24
C PRO A 57 12.90 2.36 3.82
N LEU A 58 11.66 2.11 4.21
CA LEU A 58 10.78 3.15 4.78
C LEU A 58 11.09 3.34 6.27
N ASN A 59 11.35 4.58 6.68
CA ASN A 59 11.56 4.92 8.09
C ASN A 59 10.23 4.95 8.86
N MET A 60 9.95 3.93 9.66
CA MET A 60 8.71 3.84 10.44
C MET A 60 8.63 4.85 11.59
N GLU A 61 9.73 5.51 11.97
CA GLU A 61 9.70 6.64 12.91
C GLU A 61 9.11 7.91 12.28
N GLU A 62 9.19 8.04 10.96
CA GLU A 62 8.75 9.22 10.22
C GLU A 62 7.67 8.91 9.17
N PRO A 63 6.49 8.38 9.58
CA PRO A 63 5.44 8.00 8.64
C PRO A 63 4.85 9.17 7.86
N ILE A 64 5.09 10.40 8.32
CA ILE A 64 4.69 11.62 7.62
C ILE A 64 5.36 11.75 6.24
N ASN A 65 6.55 11.15 6.05
CA ASN A 65 7.31 11.24 4.80
C ASN A 65 6.75 10.37 3.67
N PHE A 66 5.84 9.44 3.97
CA PHE A 66 5.29 8.51 2.98
C PHE A 66 3.79 8.24 3.14
N CYS A 67 3.10 8.84 4.10
CA CYS A 67 1.64 8.67 4.19
C CYS A 67 0.91 9.40 3.06
N ASP A 68 -0.30 8.93 2.72
CA ASP A 68 -1.14 9.51 1.67
C ASP A 68 -1.80 10.85 2.08
N SER A 69 -1.49 11.39 3.26
CA SER A 69 -1.90 12.72 3.73
C SER A 69 -0.84 13.33 4.67
N PRO A 70 0.31 13.77 4.12
CA PRO A 70 1.52 14.15 4.88
C PRO A 70 1.38 15.45 5.71
N HIS A 71 0.25 16.13 5.64
CA HIS A 71 0.02 17.38 6.36
C HIS A 71 -0.66 17.19 7.73
N ILE A 72 -0.99 15.95 8.11
CA ILE A 72 -1.75 15.64 9.33
C ILE A 72 -0.97 14.61 10.17
N ILE A 73 -0.23 15.06 11.18
CA ILE A 73 0.62 14.21 12.04
C ILE A 73 -0.19 13.06 12.67
N LYS A 74 -1.37 13.34 13.23
CA LYS A 74 -2.21 12.28 13.83
C LYS A 74 -2.62 11.22 12.83
N TYR A 75 -2.86 11.63 11.59
CA TYR A 75 -3.22 10.71 10.52
C TYR A 75 -2.01 9.87 10.09
N SER A 76 -0.80 10.44 10.02
CA SER A 76 0.40 9.66 9.65
C SER A 76 0.70 8.54 10.66
N LEU A 77 0.42 8.76 11.94
CA LEU A 77 0.52 7.73 12.98
C LEU A 77 -0.51 6.61 12.79
N TRP A 78 -1.76 6.94 12.48
CA TRP A 78 -2.77 5.93 12.14
C TRP A 78 -2.40 5.17 10.86
N PHE A 79 -1.96 5.90 9.83
CA PHE A 79 -1.52 5.35 8.55
C PHE A 79 -0.39 4.35 8.75
N ARG A 80 0.61 4.65 9.61
CA ARG A 80 1.70 3.73 9.95
C ARG A 80 1.16 2.38 10.43
N SER A 81 0.23 2.39 11.38
CA SER A 81 -0.35 1.16 11.93
C SER A 81 -1.11 0.37 10.86
N PHE A 82 -1.90 1.08 10.04
CA PHE A 82 -2.64 0.48 8.93
C PHE A 82 -1.72 -0.13 7.86
N PHE A 83 -0.69 0.61 7.44
CA PHE A 83 0.32 0.18 6.49
C PHE A 83 1.08 -1.05 7.00
N LEU A 84 1.49 -1.07 8.27
CA LEU A 84 2.21 -2.21 8.86
C LEU A 84 1.39 -3.49 8.81
N GLN A 85 0.07 -3.43 9.02
CA GLN A 85 -0.80 -4.61 8.91
C GLN A 85 -0.81 -5.19 7.49
N ILE A 86 -0.92 -4.32 6.48
CA ILE A 86 -0.89 -4.72 5.06
C ILE A 86 0.47 -5.27 4.70
N TRP A 87 1.54 -4.56 5.06
CA TRP A 87 2.92 -4.97 4.79
C TRP A 87 3.23 -6.34 5.40
N GLN A 88 2.80 -6.58 6.64
CA GLN A 88 3.01 -7.87 7.33
C GLN A 88 2.28 -9.01 6.62
N GLN A 89 1.03 -8.82 6.19
CA GLN A 89 0.26 -9.83 5.47
C GLN A 89 0.88 -10.16 4.09
N LEU A 90 1.29 -9.13 3.34
CA LEU A 90 1.98 -9.31 2.07
C LEU A 90 3.31 -10.06 2.26
N LYS A 91 4.11 -9.67 3.27
CA LYS A 91 5.37 -10.33 3.60
C LYS A 91 5.18 -11.78 4.02
N ALA A 92 4.21 -12.06 4.89
CA ALA A 92 3.90 -13.40 5.35
C ALA A 92 3.47 -14.32 4.20
N SER A 93 2.90 -13.76 3.14
CA SER A 93 2.53 -14.46 1.91
C SER A 93 3.69 -14.66 0.93
N GLY A 94 4.91 -14.23 1.29
CA GLY A 94 6.11 -14.38 0.47
C GLY A 94 6.29 -13.32 -0.62
N LEU A 95 5.48 -12.25 -0.62
CA LEU A 95 5.65 -11.16 -1.59
C LEU A 95 6.91 -10.32 -1.26
N PRO A 96 7.64 -9.84 -2.27
CA PRO A 96 8.88 -9.09 -2.09
C PRO A 96 8.58 -7.64 -1.69
N VAL A 97 8.25 -7.46 -0.41
CA VAL A 97 7.95 -6.14 0.15
C VAL A 97 9.20 -5.30 0.38
N ARG A 98 9.05 -3.98 0.27
CA ARG A 98 10.06 -2.97 0.56
C ARG A 98 10.52 -3.06 2.01
N GLY A 99 11.82 -2.82 2.25
CA GLY A 99 12.39 -2.84 3.60
C GLY A 99 11.77 -1.80 4.53
N LEU A 100 11.82 -2.05 5.84
CA LEU A 100 11.40 -1.11 6.89
C LEU A 100 12.58 -0.86 7.84
N ILE A 101 12.73 0.38 8.29
CA ILE A 101 13.62 0.79 9.38
C ILE A 101 12.76 1.24 10.55
N PHE A 102 13.19 0.93 11.77
CA PHE A 102 12.50 1.25 13.01
C PHE A 102 13.34 2.14 13.90
#